data_AF-A0AA88RBA1-F1
#
_entry.id   AF-A0AA88RBA1-F1
#
_cell.length_a   1.000
_cell.length_b   1.000
_cell.length_c   1.000
_cell.angle_alpha   90.00
_cell.angle_beta   90.00
_cell.angle_gamma   90.00
#
_symmetry.space_group_name_H-M   'P 1'
#
loop_
_entity.id
_entity.type
_entity.pdbx_description
1 polymer ?
#
loop_
_entity_poly.entity_id
_entity_poly.type
_entity_poly.pdbx_seq_one_letter_code
_entity_poly.pdbx_strand_id
1 'polypeptide(L)'
;MKDIRLKDFPGIIRTANKYDFILNFCLEAAQRSYKASANVIQTFDALEQDLVNALSAMLPHVYTIGPLQHLLNQTSLSSEEEHLKFIGPDLVVGESAILPPEFVEVTKERGFIASWCPQVQVLDHPSIGGFLTHCGWNSTIESSSSGVPMICWPFFADQPTNCRFICKEWEVGIEIGDVNAEKIEKLVRQLIEGVEGKRMRNKAREWKKGAEEATAPNGSSSLNLERLVKNLWSHKTSISS
;
A
#
# COMPACT_ATOMS: atom_id res chain seq x y z
N MET A 1 -17.32 -8.44 -3.46
CA MET A 1 -17.40 -6.98 -3.20
C MET A 1 -18.85 -6.56 -3.03
N LYS A 2 -19.34 -6.51 -1.79
CA LYS A 2 -20.71 -6.04 -1.48
C LYS A 2 -20.68 -4.52 -1.33
N ASP A 3 -21.69 -3.82 -1.84
CA ASP A 3 -21.87 -2.38 -1.64
C ASP A 3 -20.73 -1.48 -2.17
N ILE A 4 -20.07 -1.88 -3.26
CA ILE A 4 -19.12 -1.02 -4.00
C ILE A 4 -19.90 -0.03 -4.87
N ARG A 5 -19.48 1.23 -4.89
CA ARG A 5 -20.10 2.30 -5.71
C ARG A 5 -19.17 2.75 -6.81
N LEU A 6 -19.70 3.43 -7.83
CA LEU A 6 -18.88 3.98 -8.92
C LEU A 6 -17.75 4.90 -8.43
N LYS A 7 -17.94 5.64 -7.33
CA LYS A 7 -16.89 6.50 -6.75
C LYS A 7 -15.72 5.72 -6.15
N ASP A 8 -15.94 4.45 -5.80
CA ASP A 8 -14.96 3.57 -5.18
C ASP A 8 -14.14 2.81 -6.26
N PHE A 9 -14.47 2.96 -7.56
CA PHE A 9 -13.66 2.43 -8.65
C PHE A 9 -12.48 3.37 -8.98
N PRO A 10 -11.42 2.83 -9.62
CA PRO A 10 -10.28 3.64 -10.01
C PRO A 10 -10.67 4.90 -10.80
N GLY A 11 -10.13 6.06 -10.44
CA GLY A 11 -10.41 7.36 -11.08
C GLY A 11 -10.24 7.36 -12.59
N ILE A 12 -9.39 6.47 -13.10
CA ILE A 12 -9.12 6.27 -14.52
C ILE A 12 -10.34 5.89 -15.36
N ILE A 13 -11.34 5.20 -14.78
CA ILE A 13 -12.55 4.82 -15.52
C ILE A 13 -13.60 5.93 -15.53
N ARG A 14 -13.38 7.02 -14.78
CA ARG A 14 -14.33 8.13 -14.63
C ARG A 14 -14.10 9.20 -15.71
N THR A 15 -14.03 8.77 -16.96
CA THR A 15 -13.86 9.63 -18.15
C THR A 15 -14.94 9.33 -19.18
N ALA A 16 -15.45 10.37 -19.84
CA ALA A 16 -16.36 10.24 -20.99
C ALA A 16 -15.59 10.22 -22.33
N ASN A 17 -14.28 10.47 -22.30
CA ASN A 17 -13.45 10.49 -23.50
C ASN A 17 -13.04 9.07 -23.89
N LYS A 18 -13.59 8.55 -24.98
CA LYS A 18 -13.21 7.24 -25.54
C LYS A 18 -11.76 7.16 -26.02
N TYR A 19 -11.10 8.30 -26.21
CA TYR A 19 -9.68 8.40 -26.58
C TYR A 19 -8.81 8.77 -25.38
N ASP A 20 -9.32 8.63 -24.15
CA ASP A 20 -8.51 8.84 -22.95
C ASP A 20 -7.31 7.87 -22.97
N PHE A 21 -6.11 8.44 -22.97
CA PHE A 21 -4.89 7.68 -23.13
C PHE A 21 -4.68 6.71 -21.95
N ILE A 22 -4.95 7.17 -20.72
CA ILE A 22 -4.65 6.40 -19.50
C ILE A 22 -5.65 5.24 -19.39
N LEU A 23 -6.94 5.49 -19.67
CA LEU A 23 -7.94 4.41 -19.75
C LEU A 23 -7.57 3.35 -20.81
N ASN A 24 -7.25 3.77 -22.03
CA ASN A 24 -6.91 2.84 -23.11
C ASN A 24 -5.63 2.05 -22.79
N PHE A 25 -4.62 2.70 -22.22
CA PHE A 25 -3.41 2.04 -21.73
C PHE A 25 -3.73 0.94 -20.72
N CYS A 26 -4.58 1.22 -19.71
CA CYS A 26 -4.94 0.22 -18.71
C CYS A 26 -5.77 -0.94 -19.28
N LEU A 27 -6.65 -0.68 -20.24
CA LEU A 27 -7.40 -1.73 -20.94
C LEU A 27 -6.45 -2.64 -21.73
N GLU A 28 -5.50 -2.08 -22.48
CA GLU A 28 -4.50 -2.86 -23.18
C GLU A 28 -3.61 -3.66 -22.22
N ALA A 29 -3.17 -3.06 -21.12
CA ALA A 29 -2.37 -3.74 -20.10
C ALA A 29 -3.13 -4.93 -19.49
N ALA A 30 -4.41 -4.74 -19.17
CA ALA A 30 -5.28 -5.81 -18.67
C ALA A 30 -5.53 -6.93 -19.69
N GLN A 31 -5.55 -6.63 -20.99
CA GLN A 31 -5.65 -7.67 -22.02
C GLN A 31 -4.33 -8.44 -22.18
N ARG A 32 -3.19 -7.76 -22.02
CA ARG A 32 -1.87 -8.38 -22.13
C ARG A 32 -1.52 -9.27 -20.94
N SER A 33 -2.04 -8.98 -19.75
CA SER A 33 -1.79 -9.78 -18.54
C SER A 33 -2.20 -11.25 -18.69
N TYR A 34 -3.22 -11.55 -19.51
CA TYR A 34 -3.61 -12.93 -19.84
C TYR A 34 -2.51 -13.72 -20.57
N LYS A 35 -1.66 -13.02 -21.33
CA LYS A 35 -0.55 -13.62 -22.09
C LYS A 35 0.79 -13.52 -21.35
N ALA A 36 0.82 -12.92 -20.17
CA ALA A 36 2.04 -12.75 -19.42
C ALA A 36 2.52 -14.11 -18.87
N SER A 37 3.84 -14.32 -18.90
CA SER A 37 4.46 -15.51 -18.30
C SER A 37 4.35 -15.53 -16.77
N ALA A 38 4.17 -14.35 -16.17
CA ALA A 38 3.92 -14.18 -14.74
C ALA A 38 3.16 -12.88 -14.48
N ASN A 39 2.17 -12.93 -13.60
CA ASN A 39 1.45 -11.79 -13.06
C ASN A 39 1.87 -11.60 -11.60
N VAL A 40 2.74 -10.63 -11.34
CA VAL A 40 3.33 -10.40 -10.02
C VAL A 40 2.55 -9.31 -9.30
N ILE A 41 1.98 -9.64 -8.15
CA ILE A 41 1.10 -8.75 -7.37
C ILE A 41 1.75 -8.46 -6.02
N GLN A 42 1.93 -7.18 -5.72
CA GLN A 42 2.47 -6.71 -4.44
C GLN A 42 1.37 -6.75 -3.37
N THR A 43 1.05 -7.94 -2.86
CA THR A 43 0.10 -8.15 -1.77
C THR A 43 0.42 -9.46 -1.05
N PHE A 44 -0.29 -9.75 0.04
CA PHE A 44 -0.22 -11.02 0.76
C PHE A 44 -1.61 -11.61 0.95
N ASP A 45 -1.69 -12.94 0.90
CA ASP A 45 -2.97 -13.64 0.76
C ASP A 45 -3.95 -13.32 1.91
N ALA A 46 -3.45 -13.18 3.14
CA ALA A 46 -4.31 -12.86 4.28
C ALA A 46 -5.09 -11.54 4.09
N LEU A 47 -4.50 -10.52 3.46
CA LEU A 47 -5.15 -9.22 3.26
C LEU A 47 -6.23 -9.25 2.18
N GLU A 48 -6.03 -10.06 1.13
CA GLU A 48 -6.79 -9.97 -0.12
C GLU A 48 -7.20 -11.33 -0.69
N GLN A 49 -7.40 -12.34 0.16
CA GLN A 49 -7.62 -13.73 -0.25
C GLN A 49 -8.70 -13.88 -1.34
N ASP A 50 -9.85 -13.24 -1.17
CA ASP A 50 -10.95 -13.29 -2.14
C ASP A 50 -10.58 -12.66 -3.49
N LEU A 51 -9.83 -11.56 -3.47
CA LEU A 51 -9.35 -10.90 -4.68
C LEU A 51 -8.28 -11.74 -5.37
N VAL A 52 -7.34 -12.32 -4.61
CA VAL A 52 -6.31 -13.22 -5.14
C VAL A 52 -6.94 -14.46 -5.78
N ASN A 53 -7.99 -15.02 -5.17
CA ASN A 53 -8.74 -16.13 -5.74
C ASN A 53 -9.43 -15.73 -7.05
N ALA A 54 -10.08 -14.57 -7.10
CA ALA A 54 -10.71 -14.06 -8.31
C ALA A 54 -9.69 -13.80 -9.43
N LEU A 55 -8.56 -13.17 -9.10
CA LEU A 55 -7.48 -12.92 -10.05
C LEU A 55 -6.89 -14.22 -10.58
N SER A 56 -6.69 -15.22 -9.72
CA SER A 56 -6.16 -16.54 -10.10
C SER A 56 -7.15 -17.34 -10.97
N ALA A 57 -8.45 -17.07 -10.87
CA ALA A 57 -9.46 -17.64 -11.77
C ALA A 57 -9.50 -16.95 -13.14
N MET A 58 -9.07 -15.68 -13.22
CA MET A 58 -9.11 -14.86 -14.44
C MET A 58 -7.78 -14.82 -15.21
N LEU A 59 -6.66 -14.92 -14.50
CA LEU A 59 -5.32 -14.74 -15.03
C LEU A 59 -4.46 -15.98 -14.75
N PRO A 60 -3.65 -16.42 -15.73
CA PRO A 60 -2.66 -17.45 -15.48
C PRO A 60 -1.50 -16.90 -14.64
N HIS A 61 -0.82 -17.79 -13.92
CA HIS A 61 0.48 -17.51 -13.28
C HIS A 61 0.48 -16.28 -12.36
N VAL A 62 -0.49 -16.17 -11.45
CA VAL A 62 -0.54 -15.12 -10.43
C VAL A 62 0.40 -15.45 -9.27
N TYR A 63 1.27 -14.52 -8.90
CA TYR A 63 2.18 -14.63 -7.76
C TYR A 63 2.00 -13.42 -6.85
N THR A 64 1.51 -13.66 -5.64
CA THR A 64 1.51 -12.66 -4.56
C THR A 64 2.88 -12.69 -3.89
N ILE A 65 3.60 -11.56 -3.91
CA ILE A 65 4.98 -11.45 -3.37
C ILE A 65 5.14 -10.25 -2.42
N GLY A 66 4.08 -9.84 -1.76
CA GLY A 66 4.10 -8.78 -0.75
C GLY A 66 4.06 -9.32 0.68
N PRO A 67 4.24 -8.43 1.67
CA PRO A 67 4.86 -7.11 1.54
C PRO A 67 6.35 -7.19 1.17
N LEU A 68 6.76 -6.42 0.15
CA LEU A 68 8.14 -6.44 -0.35
C LEU A 68 9.16 -6.02 0.72
N GLN A 69 8.81 -5.06 1.57
CA GLN A 69 9.72 -4.58 2.63
C GLN A 69 10.10 -5.67 3.63
N HIS A 70 9.22 -6.64 3.90
CA HIS A 70 9.56 -7.78 4.77
C HIS A 70 10.47 -8.77 4.04
N LEU A 71 10.17 -9.10 2.79
CA LEU A 71 10.99 -10.01 1.99
C LEU A 71 12.41 -9.47 1.79
N LEU A 72 12.56 -8.16 1.56
CA LEU A 72 13.87 -7.51 1.43
C LEU A 72 14.69 -7.62 2.72
N ASN A 73 14.07 -7.37 3.88
CA ASN A 73 14.74 -7.44 5.18
C ASN A 73 15.22 -8.85 5.55
N GLN A 74 14.70 -9.89 4.90
CA GLN A 74 15.11 -11.28 5.13
C GLN A 74 16.27 -11.73 4.22
N THR A 75 16.53 -11.00 3.15
CA THR A 75 17.66 -11.33 2.28
C THR A 75 18.97 -10.93 2.95
N SER A 76 19.93 -11.85 3.01
CA SER A 76 21.29 -11.63 3.55
C SER A 76 22.14 -10.65 2.73
N LEU A 77 21.52 -9.81 1.89
CA LEU A 77 22.13 -8.66 1.25
C LEU A 77 22.32 -7.50 2.22
N SER A 78 21.90 -7.64 3.48
CA SER A 78 22.35 -6.80 4.60
C SER A 78 23.81 -7.09 4.97
N SER A 79 24.74 -7.08 4.01
CA SER A 79 26.12 -6.74 4.34
C SER A 79 26.16 -5.27 4.75
N GLU A 80 26.89 -4.95 5.82
CA GLU A 80 26.93 -3.64 6.51
C GLU A 80 27.29 -2.41 5.62
N GLU A 81 27.45 -2.56 4.31
CA GLU A 81 27.83 -1.48 3.38
C GLU A 81 26.72 -1.04 2.41
N GLU A 82 25.56 -1.72 2.34
CA GLU A 82 24.43 -1.29 1.50
C GLU A 82 23.19 -0.96 2.34
N HIS A 83 23.27 0.15 3.09
CA HIS A 83 22.06 0.91 3.40
C HIS A 83 21.44 1.37 2.07
N LEU A 84 20.54 0.54 1.55
CA LEU A 84 19.73 0.69 0.34
C LEU A 84 19.46 2.16 0.00
N LYS A 85 20.31 2.71 -0.87
CA LYS A 85 20.01 3.86 -1.72
C LYS A 85 19.08 3.42 -2.86
N PHE A 86 17.93 2.84 -2.52
CA PHE A 86 16.80 2.86 -3.44
C PHE A 86 15.89 4.04 -3.06
N ILE A 87 16.43 5.24 -3.22
CA ILE A 87 15.63 6.44 -3.38
C ILE A 87 15.40 6.54 -4.87
N GLY A 88 14.27 6.03 -5.36
CA GLY A 88 13.78 6.48 -6.66
C GLY A 88 13.63 8.00 -6.60
N PRO A 89 14.33 8.79 -7.43
CA PRO A 89 14.24 10.25 -7.40
C PRO A 89 12.85 10.79 -7.77
N ASP A 90 11.93 9.93 -8.24
CA ASP A 90 10.80 10.37 -9.05
C ASP A 90 9.43 10.37 -8.35
N LEU A 91 9.36 10.26 -7.01
CA LEU A 91 8.06 10.32 -6.31
C LEU A 91 8.03 11.15 -5.02
N VAL A 92 9.05 11.98 -4.78
CA VAL A 92 8.97 13.06 -3.77
C VAL A 92 9.13 14.39 -4.49
N VAL A 93 8.14 14.72 -5.33
CA VAL A 93 7.91 16.10 -5.74
C VAL A 93 7.16 16.76 -4.60
N GLY A 94 7.91 17.37 -3.71
CA GLY A 94 7.39 18.27 -2.70
C GLY A 94 8.34 19.46 -2.60
N GLU A 95 8.02 20.55 -3.30
CA GLU A 95 8.50 21.86 -2.87
C GLU A 95 8.23 21.97 -1.36
N SER A 96 9.19 22.49 -0.60
CA SER A 96 9.00 22.77 0.83
C SER A 96 7.62 23.41 0.99
N ALA A 97 6.68 22.70 1.61
CA ALA A 97 5.34 23.23 1.82
C ALA A 97 5.52 24.62 2.43
N ILE A 98 4.98 25.65 1.77
CA ILE A 98 5.07 27.03 2.26
C ILE A 98 4.15 27.09 3.47
N LEU A 99 4.66 26.70 4.62
CA LEU A 99 3.97 26.77 5.89
C LEU A 99 4.17 28.17 6.47
N PRO A 100 3.11 28.78 7.03
CA PRO A 100 3.26 30.04 7.74
C PRO A 100 4.32 29.92 8.84
N PRO A 101 5.27 30.86 9.00
CA PRO A 101 6.27 30.82 10.06
C PRO A 101 5.66 30.67 11.46
N GLU A 102 4.50 31.29 11.67
CA GLU A 102 3.74 31.19 12.92
C GLU A 102 3.29 29.74 13.19
N PHE A 103 2.94 28.97 12.16
CA PHE A 103 2.57 27.56 12.29
C PHE A 103 3.75 26.70 12.76
N VAL A 104 4.94 26.94 12.19
CA VAL A 104 6.15 26.21 12.57
C VAL A 104 6.50 26.51 14.03
N GLU A 105 6.47 27.78 14.44
CA GLU A 105 6.79 28.18 15.81
C GLU A 105 5.82 27.60 16.85
N VAL A 106 4.50 27.58 16.58
CA VAL A 106 3.52 27.03 17.55
C VAL A 106 3.49 25.50 17.61
N THR A 107 4.13 24.82 16.65
CA THR A 107 4.17 23.34 16.58
C THR A 107 5.51 22.73 16.93
N LYS A 108 6.61 23.50 17.02
CA LYS A 108 7.98 22.98 17.19
C LYS A 108 8.21 22.04 18.37
N GLU A 109 7.47 22.22 19.48
CA GLU A 109 7.61 21.38 20.68
C GLU A 109 6.79 20.07 20.62
N ARG A 110 5.92 19.93 19.60
CA ARG A 110 4.95 18.82 19.50
C ARG A 110 4.92 18.16 18.13
N GLY A 111 5.64 18.70 17.17
CA GLY A 111 5.64 18.27 15.78
C GLY A 111 7.01 18.45 15.15
N PHE A 112 7.28 17.63 14.16
CA PHE A 112 8.51 17.69 13.37
C PHE A 112 8.11 17.69 11.90
N ILE A 113 8.71 18.59 11.12
CA ILE A 113 8.40 18.77 9.70
C ILE A 113 9.68 18.50 8.92
N ALA A 114 9.61 17.53 8.01
CA ALA A 114 10.73 17.14 7.17
C ALA A 114 10.28 17.00 5.72
N SER A 115 11.17 17.28 4.77
CA SER A 115 10.95 17.05 3.34
C SER A 115 10.98 15.56 2.99
N TRP A 116 11.59 14.72 3.84
CA TRP A 116 11.71 13.29 3.64
C TRP A 116 11.88 12.56 4.98
N CYS A 117 11.40 11.32 5.04
CA CYS A 117 11.68 10.40 6.15
C CYS A 117 11.78 8.95 5.64
N PRO A 118 12.49 8.05 6.35
CA PRO A 118 12.48 6.63 6.04
C PRO A 118 11.12 6.03 6.44
N GLN A 119 10.09 6.22 5.60
CA GLN A 119 8.68 5.97 5.93
C GLN A 119 8.42 4.61 6.59
N VAL A 120 9.02 3.52 6.07
CA VAL A 120 8.88 2.18 6.66
C VAL A 120 9.38 2.13 8.10
N GLN A 121 10.56 2.69 8.37
CA GLN A 121 11.12 2.74 9.73
C GLN A 121 10.30 3.62 10.66
N VAL A 122 9.75 4.72 10.13
CA VAL A 122 8.83 5.59 10.88
C VAL A 122 7.57 4.81 11.24
N LEU A 123 6.92 4.16 10.27
CA LEU A 123 5.68 3.40 10.49
C LEU A 123 5.87 2.23 11.47
N ASP A 124 7.02 1.57 11.45
CA ASP A 124 7.35 0.50 12.41
C ASP A 124 7.72 1.01 13.81
N HIS A 125 7.88 2.33 14.00
CA HIS A 125 8.26 2.90 15.29
C HIS A 125 7.10 2.80 16.31
N PRO A 126 7.33 2.31 17.55
CA PRO A 126 6.28 2.11 18.55
C PRO A 126 5.46 3.35 18.92
N SER A 127 6.03 4.55 18.71
CA SER A 127 5.33 5.83 18.97
C SER A 127 4.29 6.20 17.92
N ILE A 128 4.24 5.53 16.76
CA ILE A 128 3.26 5.86 15.72
C ILE A 128 1.89 5.30 16.12
N GLY A 129 0.93 6.21 16.29
CA GLY A 129 -0.46 5.87 16.61
C GLY A 129 -1.40 5.83 15.40
N GLY A 130 -1.00 6.39 14.26
CA GLY A 130 -1.80 6.46 13.05
C GLY A 130 -1.08 7.16 11.89
N PHE A 131 -1.56 6.94 10.66
CA PHE A 131 -0.94 7.44 9.44
C PHE A 131 -1.95 8.17 8.54
N LEU A 132 -1.73 9.47 8.29
CA LEU A 132 -2.50 10.23 7.32
C LEU A 132 -1.92 10.00 5.92
N THR A 133 -2.73 9.49 4.99
CA THR A 133 -2.25 9.09 3.66
C THR A 133 -3.29 9.33 2.58
N HIS A 134 -2.81 9.52 1.35
CA HIS A 134 -3.65 9.55 0.17
C HIS A 134 -4.10 8.14 -0.30
N CYS A 135 -3.73 7.08 0.43
CA CYS A 135 -4.10 5.69 0.12
C CYS A 135 -3.44 5.14 -1.14
N GLY A 136 -2.23 5.58 -1.48
CA GLY A 136 -1.42 4.88 -2.49
C GLY A 136 -1.09 3.46 -2.05
N TRP A 137 -0.94 2.54 -3.01
CA TRP A 137 -0.80 1.11 -2.70
C TRP A 137 0.42 0.78 -1.82
N ASN A 138 1.59 1.37 -2.12
CA ASN A 138 2.81 1.15 -1.32
C ASN A 138 2.61 1.57 0.14
N SER A 139 2.14 2.79 0.38
CA SER A 139 1.82 3.29 1.72
C SER A 139 0.77 2.46 2.44
N THR A 140 -0.21 1.92 1.71
CA THR A 140 -1.27 1.08 2.25
C THR A 140 -0.71 -0.25 2.74
N ILE A 141 0.13 -0.90 1.94
CA ILE A 141 0.82 -2.15 2.32
C ILE A 141 1.80 -1.90 3.47
N GLU A 142 2.59 -0.83 3.43
CA GLU A 142 3.52 -0.48 4.50
C GLU A 142 2.80 -0.26 5.83
N SER A 143 1.72 0.51 5.85
CA SER A 143 0.94 0.77 7.07
C SER A 143 0.28 -0.50 7.60
N SER A 144 -0.30 -1.32 6.71
CA SER A 144 -0.96 -2.57 7.10
C SER A 144 0.03 -3.58 7.68
N SER A 145 1.20 -3.71 7.06
CA SER A 145 2.29 -4.56 7.56
C SER A 145 2.95 -4.03 8.83
N SER A 146 2.92 -2.71 9.05
CA SER A 146 3.42 -2.09 10.30
C SER A 146 2.39 -2.12 11.43
N GLY A 147 1.14 -2.50 11.14
CA GLY A 147 0.05 -2.53 12.11
C GLY A 147 -0.44 -1.14 12.53
N VAL A 148 -0.31 -0.16 11.61
CA VAL A 148 -0.68 1.24 11.83
C VAL A 148 -2.00 1.54 11.12
N PRO A 149 -3.02 2.06 11.83
CA PRO A 149 -4.28 2.44 11.21
C PRO A 149 -4.17 3.79 10.49
N MET A 150 -5.07 4.05 9.55
CA MET A 150 -4.94 5.13 8.57
C MET A 150 -6.05 6.19 8.67
N ILE A 151 -5.70 7.45 8.41
CA ILE A 151 -6.65 8.48 7.98
C ILE A 151 -6.49 8.64 6.48
N CYS A 152 -7.57 8.47 5.73
CA CYS A 152 -7.56 8.29 4.29
C CYS A 152 -8.04 9.54 3.57
N TRP A 153 -7.22 10.12 2.69
CA TRP A 153 -7.60 11.27 1.87
C TRP A 153 -7.30 11.02 0.37
N PRO A 154 -8.13 10.21 -0.31
CA PRO A 154 -7.86 9.80 -1.68
C PRO A 154 -8.10 10.92 -2.70
N PHE A 155 -7.24 11.01 -3.72
CA PHE A 155 -7.34 11.99 -4.80
C PHE A 155 -7.68 11.36 -6.16
N PHE A 156 -6.87 10.41 -6.64
CA PHE A 156 -6.96 9.91 -8.02
C PHE A 156 -6.51 8.44 -8.16
N ALA A 157 -6.64 7.88 -9.37
CA ALA A 157 -6.25 6.52 -9.72
C ALA A 157 -6.90 5.48 -8.80
N ASP A 158 -6.13 4.55 -8.25
CA ASP A 158 -6.56 3.47 -7.35
C ASP A 158 -6.89 3.92 -5.93
N GLN A 159 -6.53 5.15 -5.54
CA GLN A 159 -6.65 5.65 -4.18
C GLN A 159 -8.08 5.57 -3.58
N PRO A 160 -9.16 5.88 -4.31
CA PRO A 160 -10.52 5.71 -3.79
C PRO A 160 -10.89 4.24 -3.56
N THR A 161 -10.39 3.34 -4.41
CA THR A 161 -10.54 1.89 -4.25
C THR A 161 -9.84 1.45 -2.97
N ASN A 162 -8.57 1.84 -2.80
CA ASN A 162 -7.79 1.49 -1.62
C ASN A 162 -8.45 2.06 -0.35
N CYS A 163 -8.88 3.32 -0.36
CA CYS A 163 -9.63 3.94 0.73
C CYS A 163 -10.88 3.12 1.12
N ARG A 164 -11.65 2.64 0.13
CA ARG A 164 -12.82 1.80 0.39
C ARG A 164 -12.45 0.49 1.07
N PHE A 165 -11.39 -0.18 0.64
CA PHE A 165 -10.90 -1.41 1.29
C PHE A 165 -10.42 -1.14 2.71
N ILE A 166 -9.57 -0.13 2.89
CA ILE A 166 -9.06 0.31 4.20
C ILE A 166 -10.19 0.58 5.19
N CYS A 167 -11.20 1.35 4.78
CA CYS A 167 -12.23 1.82 5.70
C CYS A 167 -13.34 0.78 5.99
N LYS A 168 -13.57 -0.19 5.10
CA LYS A 168 -14.78 -1.01 5.15
C LYS A 168 -14.54 -2.51 5.06
N GLU A 169 -13.51 -2.95 4.35
CA GLU A 169 -13.18 -4.38 4.24
C GLU A 169 -12.17 -4.76 5.32
N TRP A 170 -11.08 -3.99 5.43
CA TRP A 170 -10.04 -4.22 6.43
C TRP A 170 -10.32 -3.51 7.76
N GLU A 171 -11.18 -2.49 7.73
CA GLU A 171 -11.61 -1.71 8.90
C GLU A 171 -10.43 -1.18 9.74
N VAL A 172 -9.41 -0.67 9.06
CA VAL A 172 -8.20 -0.08 9.66
C VAL A 172 -8.02 1.39 9.32
N GLY A 173 -9.06 2.07 8.84
CA GLY A 173 -8.96 3.51 8.63
C GLY A 173 -10.26 4.27 8.55
N ILE A 174 -10.11 5.59 8.42
CA ILE A 174 -11.21 6.57 8.39
C ILE A 174 -11.02 7.52 7.20
N GLU A 175 -12.00 7.56 6.30
CA GLU A 175 -12.05 8.47 5.14
C GLU A 175 -12.28 9.92 5.60
N ILE A 176 -11.44 10.84 5.16
CA ILE A 176 -11.70 12.28 5.26
C ILE A 176 -12.81 12.63 4.29
N GLY A 177 -13.91 13.17 4.82
CA GLY A 177 -14.95 13.82 4.03
C GLY A 177 -14.53 15.25 3.66
N ASP A 178 -15.21 16.24 4.22
CA ASP A 178 -14.83 17.64 3.99
C ASP A 178 -13.57 18.02 4.76
N VAL A 179 -12.64 18.65 4.06
CA VAL A 179 -11.39 19.16 4.63
C VAL A 179 -11.68 20.43 5.43
N ASN A 180 -11.64 20.31 6.75
CA ASN A 180 -11.73 21.41 7.71
C ASN A 180 -10.88 21.06 8.93
N ALA A 181 -10.18 22.04 9.50
CA ALA A 181 -9.28 21.85 10.64
C ALA A 181 -9.97 21.15 11.82
N GLU A 182 -11.18 21.60 12.18
CA GLU A 182 -11.96 21.01 13.28
C GLU A 182 -12.35 19.54 13.00
N LYS A 183 -12.70 19.23 11.74
CA LYS A 183 -13.05 17.86 11.34
C LYS A 183 -11.83 16.96 11.38
N ILE A 184 -10.68 17.44 10.89
CA ILE A 184 -9.41 16.70 10.91
C ILE A 184 -8.96 16.44 12.35
N GLU A 185 -9.02 17.44 13.23
CA GLU A 185 -8.70 17.27 14.65
C GLU A 185 -9.54 16.14 15.28
N LYS A 186 -10.86 16.15 15.04
CA LYS A 186 -11.77 15.10 15.56
C LYS A 186 -11.40 13.71 15.03
N LEU A 187 -11.05 13.59 13.75
CA LEU A 187 -10.60 12.33 13.16
C LEU A 187 -9.29 11.83 13.79
N VAL A 188 -8.32 12.73 13.98
CA VAL A 188 -7.05 12.41 14.65
C VAL A 188 -7.30 11.94 16.08
N ARG A 189 -8.10 12.67 16.87
CA ARG A 189 -8.44 12.26 18.24
C ARG A 189 -9.17 10.92 18.27
N GLN A 190 -10.13 10.71 17.37
CA GLN A 190 -10.86 9.45 17.27
C GLN A 190 -9.92 8.28 16.96
N LEU A 191 -8.95 8.48 16.05
CA LEU A 191 -7.99 7.44 15.71
C LEU A 191 -7.01 7.16 16.85
N ILE A 192 -6.47 8.19 17.50
CA ILE A 192 -5.43 8.03 18.54
C ILE A 192 -6.05 7.59 19.87
N GLU A 193 -7.06 8.30 20.36
CA GLU A 193 -7.62 8.16 21.72
C GLU A 193 -8.96 7.41 21.75
N GLY A 194 -9.69 7.38 20.63
CA GLY A 194 -11.04 6.84 20.57
C GLY A 194 -11.14 5.31 20.64
N VAL A 195 -12.32 4.82 21.05
CA VAL A 195 -12.64 3.38 21.12
C VAL A 195 -12.54 2.73 19.73
N GLU A 196 -13.03 3.42 18.69
CA GLU A 196 -12.91 2.95 17.30
C GLU A 196 -11.45 2.91 16.84
N GLY A 197 -10.62 3.89 17.21
CA GLY A 197 -9.19 3.89 16.94
C GLY A 197 -8.46 2.70 17.59
N LYS A 198 -8.84 2.34 18.83
CA LYS A 198 -8.34 1.12 19.50
C LYS A 198 -8.77 -0.16 18.76
N ARG A 199 -10.01 -0.22 18.26
CA ARG A 199 -10.50 -1.34 17.43
C ARG A 199 -9.70 -1.47 16.13
N MET A 200 -9.45 -0.35 15.43
CA MET A 200 -8.66 -0.32 14.20
C MET A 200 -7.21 -0.75 14.44
N ARG A 201 -6.57 -0.30 15.53
CA ARG A 201 -5.22 -0.77 15.90
C ARG A 201 -5.13 -2.27 16.13
N ASN A 202 -6.15 -2.86 16.78
CA ASN A 202 -6.17 -4.30 16.98
C ASN A 202 -6.30 -5.06 15.65
N LYS A 203 -7.17 -4.60 14.74
CA LYS A 203 -7.26 -5.16 13.39
C LYS A 203 -5.98 -4.97 12.58
N ALA A 204 -5.36 -3.81 12.67
CA ALA A 204 -4.09 -3.55 12.00
C ALA A 204 -2.99 -4.52 12.48
N ARG A 205 -2.96 -4.89 13.77
CA ARG A 205 -2.05 -5.91 14.29
C ARG A 205 -2.34 -7.31 13.74
N GLU A 206 -3.60 -7.65 13.49
CA GLU A 206 -3.96 -8.90 12.82
C GLU A 206 -3.42 -8.93 11.39
N TRP A 207 -3.55 -7.83 10.64
CA TRP A 207 -2.97 -7.72 9.29
C TRP A 207 -1.45 -7.75 9.30
N LYS A 208 -0.79 -7.07 10.25
CA LYS A 208 0.66 -7.15 10.48
C LYS A 208 1.12 -8.59 10.68
N LYS A 209 0.44 -9.33 11.54
CA LYS A 209 0.74 -10.75 11.78
C LYS A 209 0.58 -11.58 10.50
N GLY A 210 -0.50 -11.35 9.74
CA GLY A 210 -0.70 -12.02 8.45
C GLY A 210 0.40 -11.72 7.43
N ALA A 211 0.90 -10.48 7.41
CA ALA A 211 2.05 -10.08 6.60
C ALA A 211 3.36 -10.77 7.04
N GLU A 212 3.61 -10.88 8.34
CA GLU A 212 4.75 -11.62 8.91
C GLU A 212 4.69 -13.11 8.55
N GLU A 213 3.53 -13.74 8.70
CA GLU A 213 3.30 -15.16 8.37
C GLU A 213 3.47 -15.44 6.87
N ALA A 214 2.91 -14.57 6.01
CA ALA A 214 3.03 -14.72 4.56
C ALA A 214 4.48 -14.61 4.07
N THR A 215 5.31 -13.85 4.78
CA THR A 215 6.71 -13.62 4.43
C THR A 215 7.69 -14.46 5.23
N ALA A 216 7.26 -15.24 6.23
CA ALA A 216 8.12 -16.13 6.99
C ALA A 216 8.80 -17.20 6.09
N PRO A 217 9.82 -17.93 6.59
CA PRO A 217 10.31 -19.12 5.92
C PRO A 217 9.15 -20.12 5.71
N ASN A 218 8.86 -20.47 4.45
CA ASN A 218 7.68 -21.24 3.99
C ASN A 218 6.33 -20.50 4.02
N GLY A 219 6.32 -19.19 4.24
CA GLY A 219 5.15 -18.35 4.03
C GLY A 219 4.75 -18.28 2.56
N SER A 220 3.48 -17.97 2.28
CA SER A 220 2.94 -18.02 0.91
C SER A 220 3.64 -17.06 -0.05
N SER A 221 3.95 -15.84 0.37
CA SER A 221 4.70 -14.86 -0.43
C SER A 221 6.13 -15.31 -0.71
N SER A 222 6.81 -15.89 0.30
CA SER A 222 8.17 -16.44 0.14
C SER A 222 8.20 -17.61 -0.84
N LEU A 223 7.24 -18.53 -0.72
CA LEU A 223 7.09 -19.65 -1.66
C LEU A 223 6.71 -19.20 -3.07
N ASN A 224 5.87 -18.18 -3.20
CA ASN A 224 5.51 -17.60 -4.49
C ASN A 224 6.70 -16.93 -5.16
N LEU A 225 7.54 -16.23 -4.40
CA LEU A 225 8.79 -15.66 -4.91
C LEU A 225 9.73 -16.77 -5.41
N GLU A 226 9.92 -17.84 -4.66
CA GLU A 226 10.73 -18.98 -5.11
C GLU A 226 10.19 -19.63 -6.38
N ARG A 227 8.86 -19.82 -6.46
CA ARG A 227 8.20 -20.38 -7.65
C ARG A 227 8.36 -19.48 -8.86
N LEU A 228 8.20 -18.16 -8.67
CA LEU A 228 8.41 -17.16 -9.71
C LEU A 228 9.84 -17.24 -10.25
N VAL A 229 10.83 -17.25 -9.37
CA VAL A 229 12.26 -17.42 -9.70
C VAL A 229 12.45 -18.72 -10.50
N LYS A 230 12.04 -19.88 -9.97
CA LYS A 230 12.19 -21.17 -10.65
C LYS A 230 11.57 -21.16 -12.05
N ASN A 231 10.38 -20.61 -12.20
CA ASN A 231 9.69 -20.51 -13.48
C ASN A 231 10.39 -19.57 -14.46
N LEU A 232 10.88 -18.42 -14.03
CA LEU A 232 11.61 -17.51 -14.92
C LEU A 232 12.96 -18.10 -15.38
N TRP A 233 13.65 -18.82 -14.51
CA TRP A 233 14.91 -19.48 -14.85
C TRP A 233 14.71 -20.67 -15.81
N SER A 234 13.67 -21.48 -15.64
CA SER A 234 13.38 -22.61 -16.54
C SER A 234 13.06 -22.15 -17.97
N HIS A 235 12.41 -21.00 -18.14
CA HIS A 235 12.11 -20.41 -19.44
C HIS A 235 13.38 -19.89 -20.15
N LYS A 236 14.38 -19.39 -19.40
CA LYS A 236 15.67 -18.98 -20.00
C LYS A 236 16.40 -20.16 -20.62
N THR A 237 16.44 -21.30 -19.93
CA THR A 237 17.12 -22.50 -20.44
C THR A 237 16.47 -23.10 -21.69
N SER A 238 15.15 -22.94 -21.88
CA SER A 238 14.42 -23.43 -23.06
C SER A 238 14.50 -22.52 -24.30
N ILE A 239 14.93 -21.27 -24.15
CA ILE A 239 15.10 -20.32 -25.27
C ILE A 239 16.54 -20.37 -25.81
N SER A 240 17.48 -20.90 -25.02
CA SER A 240 18.90 -21.06 -25.38
C SER A 240 19.27 -22.42 -25.96
N SER A 241 18.28 -23.28 -26.26
CA SER A 241 18.43 -24.63 -26.84
C SER A 241 17.60 -24.76 -28.10
#